data_AF-A0AAV9V5H3-F1
#
_entry.id   AF-A0AAV9V5H3-F1
#
_cell.length_a   1.000
_cell.length_b   1.000
_cell.length_c   1.000
_cell.angle_alpha   90.00
_cell.angle_beta   90.00
_cell.angle_gamma   90.00
#
_symmetry.space_group_name_H-M   'P 1'
#
loop_
_entity.id
_entity.type
_entity.pdbx_description
1 polymer ?
#
loop_
_entity_poly.entity_id
_entity_poly.type
_entity_poly.pdbx_seq_one_letter_code
_entity_poly.pdbx_strand_id
1 'polypeptide(L)'
;MGDDLNILIIGPSQSGKSTLINKIAELCEREPGYEPALEGDGSKSCTKTCKEHNLLFRRTRYKLMERVTTWDPIGRERTGLQQVDVSEDNENHLFRKIWKKKTADDCEIVPLEENPRMVNLRLIDTPGLDDSFGSDDRNIAEVMMHLKTLSQAGEGCNHLTAIVFVLSSTEAFGAKLQAIYRYYQSCMPNLFGGLAVINTRFSIEEWQQKWVQVQNRPARSVIKKFSKSARPDSARVVTMRERREEFHNKFGQDARQFYIDSAPDPYLLVEELITRNQIYDMVNYFMSQNPMPIQNIRLVKSGTMIQVDETLSRWLKDAKLRLSQRERELFILADSGGQLQASTIKRTLTLESEIEQMKKELALFDNNSKFTIRTYSTAPHHELSAPQSIWNKMVRTSIKDTLIIKEPDYPGFSVEADSNLPYSQWTHKEWNGDRTVWLGQYRASPGHIPSLEAIVSIENRKHYRVLIEGLNRRILEAKLAIEEAKKLQDYFDSQNDIKPMDPELKEISELIPHCDTLINQLCLDWNSITMGFDQVDRERYKKARSSGIDSVSVEDLFEFVQSQGYHSLEIKLRTMDKLGR
;
A
#
# COMPACT_ATOMS: atom_id res chain seq x y z
N MET A 1 -12.63 21.02 4.43
CA MET A 1 -11.42 20.55 3.73
C MET A 1 -11.87 19.51 2.72
N GLY A 2 -11.40 19.58 1.48
CA GLY A 2 -11.70 18.59 0.45
C GLY A 2 -11.15 17.23 0.86
N ASP A 3 -11.78 16.15 0.40
CA ASP A 3 -11.29 14.79 0.66
C ASP A 3 -10.10 14.54 -0.29
N ASP A 4 -8.88 14.84 0.16
CA ASP A 4 -7.66 14.65 -0.62
C ASP A 4 -7.25 13.17 -0.60
N LEU A 5 -7.32 12.51 -1.75
CA LEU A 5 -6.95 11.10 -1.90
C LEU A 5 -5.59 10.98 -2.60
N ASN A 6 -4.61 10.41 -1.91
CA ASN A 6 -3.29 10.12 -2.47
C ASN A 6 -3.20 8.62 -2.76
N ILE A 7 -3.18 8.25 -4.04
CA ILE A 7 -3.31 6.87 -4.51
C ILE A 7 -2.02 6.43 -5.18
N LEU A 8 -1.38 5.41 -4.62
CA LEU A 8 -0.19 4.79 -5.21
C LEU A 8 -0.59 3.69 -6.20
N ILE A 9 -0.30 3.89 -7.48
CA ILE A 9 -0.67 2.97 -8.56
C ILE A 9 0.52 2.08 -8.91
N ILE A 10 0.41 0.80 -8.59
CA ILE A 10 1.47 -0.21 -8.78
C ILE A 10 1.01 -1.23 -9.81
N GLY A 11 1.93 -1.71 -10.63
CA GLY A 11 1.64 -2.84 -11.50
C GLY A 11 2.76 -3.15 -12.49
N PRO A 12 2.72 -4.35 -13.09
CA PRO A 12 3.58 -4.73 -14.21
C PRO A 12 3.70 -3.67 -15.30
N SER A 13 4.77 -3.73 -16.07
CA SER A 13 4.83 -3.04 -17.36
C SER A 13 3.65 -3.47 -18.23
N GLN A 14 3.03 -2.53 -18.94
CA GLN A 14 1.91 -2.77 -19.86
C GLN A 14 0.60 -3.27 -19.21
N SER A 15 0.44 -3.18 -17.89
CA SER A 15 -0.83 -3.53 -17.23
C SER A 15 -1.95 -2.49 -17.41
N GLY A 16 -1.73 -1.42 -18.19
CA GLY A 16 -2.75 -0.39 -18.43
C GLY A 16 -2.83 0.73 -17.37
N LYS A 17 -1.77 0.95 -16.57
CA LYS A 17 -1.71 2.04 -15.57
C LYS A 17 -1.97 3.42 -16.18
N SER A 18 -1.18 3.82 -17.17
CA SER A 18 -1.29 5.13 -17.82
C SER A 18 -2.65 5.33 -18.49
N THR A 19 -3.16 4.29 -19.17
CA THR A 19 -4.48 4.31 -19.81
C THR A 19 -5.60 4.47 -18.78
N LEU A 20 -5.53 3.77 -17.65
CA LEU A 20 -6.47 3.98 -16.54
C LEU A 20 -6.42 5.42 -16.01
N ILE A 21 -5.23 5.99 -15.81
CA ILE A 21 -5.07 7.38 -15.34
C ILE A 21 -5.71 8.36 -16.32
N ASN A 22 -5.43 8.20 -17.62
CA ASN A 22 -6.03 9.04 -18.65
C ASN A 22 -7.55 8.90 -18.67
N LYS A 23 -8.07 7.67 -18.51
CA LYS A 23 -9.51 7.43 -18.42
C LYS A 23 -10.15 8.11 -17.22
N ILE A 24 -9.48 8.12 -16.06
CA ILE A 24 -9.95 8.87 -14.89
C ILE A 24 -9.91 10.37 -15.18
N ALA A 25 -8.83 10.87 -15.79
CA ALA A 25 -8.66 12.29 -16.12
C ALA A 25 -9.73 12.81 -17.09
N GLU A 26 -10.26 11.99 -17.99
CA GLU A 26 -11.41 12.33 -18.85
C GLU A 26 -12.69 12.64 -18.07
N LEU A 27 -12.83 12.08 -16.86
CA LEU A 27 -13.99 12.28 -15.98
C LEU A 27 -13.81 13.44 -14.99
N CYS A 28 -12.62 14.03 -14.98
CA CYS A 28 -12.24 15.13 -14.10
C CYS A 28 -12.41 16.49 -14.78
N GLU A 29 -12.39 17.54 -13.97
CA GLU A 29 -12.25 18.89 -14.50
C GLU A 29 -10.83 19.10 -15.03
N ARG A 30 -10.73 19.62 -16.25
CA ARG A 30 -9.43 19.87 -16.88
C ARG A 30 -8.78 21.09 -16.23
N GLU A 31 -7.71 20.86 -15.50
CA GLU A 31 -6.84 21.94 -15.08
C GLU A 31 -6.01 22.46 -16.27
N PRO A 32 -5.82 23.78 -16.40
CA PRO A 32 -4.91 24.34 -17.37
C PRO A 32 -3.49 23.77 -17.18
N GLY A 33 -2.91 23.19 -18.24
CA GLY A 33 -1.57 22.62 -18.19
C GLY A 33 -1.49 21.16 -17.75
N TYR A 34 -2.63 20.46 -17.56
CA TYR A 34 -2.62 19.01 -17.35
C TYR A 34 -1.94 18.29 -18.52
N GLU A 35 -0.91 17.51 -18.21
CA GLU A 35 -0.27 16.60 -19.14
C GLU A 35 -0.81 15.18 -18.95
N PRO A 36 -1.34 14.52 -19.99
CA PRO A 36 -1.78 13.14 -19.90
C PRO A 36 -0.62 12.20 -19.51
N ALA A 37 -0.98 11.07 -18.91
CA ALA A 37 -0.04 9.98 -18.69
C ALA A 37 0.42 9.44 -20.05
N LEU A 38 1.73 9.15 -20.16
CA LEU A 38 2.30 8.63 -21.40
C LEU A 38 1.89 7.17 -21.56
N GLU A 39 1.07 6.88 -22.56
CA GLU A 39 0.69 5.53 -22.93
C GLU A 39 1.74 4.92 -23.86
N GLY A 40 2.12 3.67 -23.58
CA GLY A 40 3.03 2.93 -24.43
C GLY A 40 2.31 2.23 -25.58
N ASP A 41 3.04 1.98 -26.65
CA ASP A 41 2.61 1.20 -27.81
C ASP A 41 2.58 -0.32 -27.56
N GLY A 42 2.77 -0.76 -26.31
CA GLY A 42 2.87 -2.18 -25.94
C GLY A 42 4.22 -2.82 -26.27
N SER A 43 5.24 -2.05 -26.69
CA SER A 43 6.58 -2.59 -27.00
C SER A 43 7.67 -2.19 -26.02
N LYS A 44 7.55 -1.03 -25.35
CA LYS A 44 8.56 -0.49 -24.42
C LYS A 44 7.94 0.06 -23.15
N SER A 45 8.71 0.02 -22.06
CA SER A 45 8.38 0.70 -20.81
C SER A 45 8.47 2.21 -21.00
N CYS A 46 7.35 2.91 -20.74
CA CYS A 46 7.22 4.36 -20.98
C CYS A 46 7.45 5.17 -19.71
N THR A 47 6.86 4.77 -18.59
CA THR A 47 7.03 5.43 -17.30
C THR A 47 8.33 4.95 -16.66
N LYS A 48 9.36 5.82 -16.63
CA LYS A 48 10.69 5.53 -16.04
C LYS A 48 10.88 6.13 -14.66
N THR A 49 10.08 7.13 -14.32
CA THR A 49 10.11 7.88 -13.06
C THR A 49 8.67 8.01 -12.55
N CYS A 50 8.49 8.20 -11.25
CA CYS A 50 7.16 8.44 -10.72
C CYS A 50 6.61 9.78 -11.25
N LYS A 51 5.33 9.82 -11.63
CA LYS A 51 4.64 11.06 -12.04
C LYS A 51 3.35 11.21 -11.24
N GLU A 52 3.11 12.43 -10.77
CA GLU A 52 1.90 12.77 -10.03
C GLU A 52 0.87 13.37 -10.99
N HIS A 53 -0.35 12.86 -10.92
CA HIS A 53 -1.51 13.40 -11.64
C HIS A 53 -2.52 13.90 -10.61
N ASN A 54 -2.57 15.22 -10.43
CA ASN A 54 -3.56 15.88 -9.59
C ASN A 54 -4.81 16.13 -10.43
N LEU A 55 -5.93 15.57 -10.00
CA LEU A 55 -7.17 15.53 -10.74
C LEU A 55 -8.33 15.93 -9.84
N LEU A 56 -9.22 16.79 -10.35
CA LEU A 56 -10.44 17.18 -9.65
C LEU A 56 -11.62 16.34 -10.16
N PHE A 57 -11.94 15.26 -9.45
CA PHE A 57 -12.91 14.24 -9.88
C PHE A 57 -14.35 14.59 -9.48
N ARG A 58 -15.27 14.44 -10.43
CA ARG A 58 -16.72 14.62 -10.22
C ARG A 58 -17.33 13.36 -9.63
N ARG A 59 -17.66 13.39 -8.34
CA ARG A 59 -18.24 12.24 -7.63
C ARG A 59 -19.71 12.04 -7.99
N THR A 60 -19.99 11.50 -9.17
CA THR A 60 -21.33 11.12 -9.61
C THR A 60 -21.32 9.81 -10.40
N ARG A 61 -22.43 9.08 -10.33
CA ARG A 61 -22.74 8.05 -11.33
C ARG A 61 -23.23 8.68 -12.62
N TYR A 62 -23.27 7.87 -13.66
CA TYR A 62 -23.72 8.24 -15.00
C TYR A 62 -24.90 7.36 -15.43
N LYS A 63 -25.74 7.90 -16.30
CA LYS A 63 -26.86 7.20 -16.95
C LYS A 63 -26.80 7.40 -18.46
N LEU A 64 -27.35 6.44 -19.19
CA LEU A 64 -27.48 6.50 -20.64
C LEU A 64 -28.85 7.06 -21.02
N MET A 65 -28.85 8.06 -21.89
CA MET A 65 -30.05 8.68 -22.44
C MET A 65 -30.09 8.41 -23.94
N GLU A 66 -31.20 7.90 -24.45
CA GLU A 66 -31.47 7.71 -25.86
C GLU A 66 -32.20 8.92 -26.43
N ARG A 67 -31.77 9.37 -27.61
CA ARG A 67 -32.42 10.42 -28.38
C ARG A 67 -33.64 9.83 -29.06
N VAL A 68 -34.81 10.26 -28.61
CA VAL A 68 -36.09 9.78 -29.15
C VAL A 68 -36.74 10.92 -29.91
N THR A 69 -36.86 10.73 -31.22
CA THR A 69 -37.64 11.63 -32.07
C THR A 69 -39.12 11.27 -31.96
N THR A 70 -39.91 12.21 -31.45
CA THR A 70 -41.37 12.11 -31.42
C THR A 70 -41.98 13.18 -32.32
N TRP A 71 -43.08 12.85 -32.98
CA TRP A 71 -43.83 13.81 -33.79
C TRP A 71 -44.99 14.33 -32.96
N ASP A 72 -45.11 15.65 -32.83
CA ASP A 72 -46.26 16.26 -32.16
C ASP A 72 -47.54 16.11 -33.03
N PRO A 73 -48.75 16.33 -32.48
CA PRO A 73 -50.01 16.20 -33.22
C PRO A 73 -50.14 17.14 -34.43
N ILE A 74 -49.26 18.14 -34.57
CA ILE A 74 -49.23 19.13 -35.65
C ILE A 74 -48.10 18.79 -36.65
N GLY A 75 -47.44 17.64 -36.50
CA GLY A 75 -46.39 17.15 -37.39
C GLY A 75 -45.02 17.83 -37.20
N ARG A 76 -44.75 18.45 -36.04
CA ARG A 76 -43.41 18.96 -35.70
C ARG A 76 -42.57 17.89 -35.03
N GLU A 77 -41.33 17.81 -35.45
CA GLU A 77 -40.33 16.95 -34.85
C GLU A 77 -39.91 17.49 -33.47
N ARG A 78 -39.99 16.65 -32.43
CA ARG A 78 -39.47 16.90 -31.09
C ARG A 78 -38.52 15.79 -30.70
N THR A 79 -37.24 16.13 -30.62
CA THR A 79 -36.23 15.23 -30.06
C THR A 79 -36.23 15.37 -28.54
N GLY A 80 -36.59 14.29 -27.85
CA GLY A 80 -36.50 14.15 -26.40
C GLY A 80 -35.38 13.19 -26.01
N LEU A 81 -35.12 13.10 -24.70
CA LEU A 81 -34.19 12.13 -24.13
C LEU A 81 -34.97 11.15 -23.26
N GLN A 82 -34.81 9.85 -23.53
CA GLN A 82 -35.38 8.77 -22.74
C GLN A 82 -34.26 7.98 -22.06
N GLN A 83 -34.38 7.75 -20.75
CA GLN A 83 -33.38 6.95 -20.04
C GLN A 83 -33.42 5.49 -20.52
N VAL A 84 -32.25 4.95 -20.84
CA VAL A 84 -32.05 3.53 -21.15
C VAL A 84 -31.69 2.80 -19.87
N ASP A 85 -32.42 1.73 -19.56
CA ASP A 85 -32.11 0.85 -18.43
C ASP A 85 -30.95 -0.09 -18.79
N VAL A 86 -29.74 0.28 -18.37
CA VAL A 86 -28.53 -0.55 -18.54
C VAL A 86 -28.29 -1.32 -17.23
N SER A 87 -28.91 -2.49 -17.11
CA SER A 87 -28.71 -3.39 -15.98
C SER A 87 -27.58 -4.39 -16.27
N GLU A 88 -26.46 -4.24 -15.57
CA GLU A 88 -25.31 -5.16 -15.61
C GLU A 88 -25.65 -6.57 -15.12
N ASP A 89 -26.68 -6.70 -14.27
CA ASP A 89 -27.14 -7.97 -13.70
C ASP A 89 -28.00 -8.78 -14.69
N ASN A 90 -28.55 -8.13 -15.72
CA ASN A 90 -29.33 -8.78 -16.76
C ASN A 90 -28.51 -8.96 -18.04
N GLU A 91 -27.49 -9.81 -17.97
CA GLU A 91 -26.57 -10.12 -19.07
C GLU A 91 -27.30 -10.50 -20.37
N ASN A 92 -28.43 -11.24 -20.28
CA ASN A 92 -29.27 -11.53 -21.45
C ASN A 92 -29.80 -10.25 -22.11
N HIS A 93 -30.29 -9.29 -21.33
CA HIS A 93 -30.78 -8.01 -21.84
C HIS A 93 -29.63 -7.15 -22.40
N LEU A 94 -28.53 -7.04 -21.64
CA LEU A 94 -27.33 -6.31 -22.01
C LEU A 94 -26.80 -6.77 -23.37
N PHE A 95 -26.45 -8.04 -23.50
CA PHE A 95 -25.78 -8.58 -24.68
C PHE A 95 -26.71 -8.72 -25.90
N ARG A 96 -27.99 -9.04 -25.71
CA ARG A 96 -28.90 -9.28 -26.85
C ARG A 96 -29.66 -8.03 -27.29
N LYS A 97 -29.86 -7.04 -26.41
CA LYS A 97 -30.76 -5.91 -26.72
C LYS A 97 -30.13 -4.53 -26.64
N ILE A 98 -29.04 -4.33 -25.90
CA ILE A 98 -28.52 -2.98 -25.64
C ILE A 98 -27.13 -2.78 -26.23
N TRP A 99 -26.15 -3.57 -25.82
CA TRP A 99 -24.72 -3.27 -25.99
C TRP A 99 -24.31 -2.85 -27.42
N LYS A 100 -24.56 -3.68 -28.44
CA LYS A 100 -24.21 -3.37 -29.84
C LYS A 100 -25.25 -2.50 -30.57
N LYS A 101 -26.28 -2.00 -29.88
CA LYS A 101 -27.40 -1.25 -30.48
C LYS A 101 -27.50 0.20 -30.00
N LYS A 102 -26.75 0.58 -28.96
CA LYS A 102 -26.79 1.93 -28.40
C LYS A 102 -25.44 2.60 -28.69
N THR A 103 -25.43 3.41 -29.74
CA THR A 103 -24.24 4.05 -30.28
C THR A 103 -24.17 5.52 -29.87
N ALA A 104 -23.03 6.15 -30.12
CA ALA A 104 -22.84 7.59 -29.87
C ALA A 104 -23.76 8.50 -30.71
N ASP A 105 -24.32 8.00 -31.82
CA ASP A 105 -25.25 8.76 -32.67
C ASP A 105 -26.65 8.87 -32.04
N ASP A 106 -27.09 7.78 -31.40
CA ASP A 106 -28.46 7.63 -30.89
C ASP A 106 -28.57 7.90 -29.38
N CYS A 107 -27.44 7.93 -28.67
CA CYS A 107 -27.42 8.01 -27.22
C CYS A 107 -26.38 9.01 -26.71
N GLU A 108 -26.52 9.39 -25.45
CA GLU A 108 -25.53 10.19 -24.72
C GLU A 108 -25.44 9.75 -23.27
N ILE A 109 -24.24 9.91 -22.69
CA ILE A 109 -23.99 9.62 -21.27
C ILE A 109 -24.02 10.92 -20.49
N VAL A 110 -24.92 11.00 -19.52
CA VAL A 110 -25.10 12.19 -18.69
C VAL A 110 -24.83 11.86 -17.22
N PRO A 111 -24.27 12.80 -16.44
CA PRO A 111 -24.15 12.62 -15.00
C PRO A 111 -25.53 12.51 -14.37
N LEU A 112 -25.63 11.73 -13.30
CA LEU A 112 -26.85 11.58 -12.53
C LEU A 112 -27.16 12.84 -11.71
N GLU A 113 -26.11 13.50 -11.20
CA GLU A 113 -26.18 14.73 -10.41
C GLU A 113 -25.68 15.93 -11.24
N GLU A 114 -26.42 17.04 -11.23
CA GLU A 114 -26.04 18.25 -11.98
C GLU A 114 -24.83 18.97 -11.35
N ASN A 115 -24.75 18.97 -10.01
CA ASN A 115 -23.68 19.62 -9.25
C ASN A 115 -23.01 18.60 -8.31
N PRO A 116 -22.20 17.67 -8.85
CA PRO A 116 -21.60 16.62 -8.05
C PRO A 116 -20.55 17.17 -7.09
N ARG A 117 -20.33 16.48 -5.96
CA ARG A 117 -19.24 16.81 -5.04
C ARG A 117 -17.90 16.56 -5.74
N MET A 118 -16.98 17.51 -5.61
CA MET A 118 -15.63 17.38 -6.14
C MET A 118 -14.70 16.69 -5.13
N VAL A 119 -13.80 15.86 -5.64
CA VAL A 119 -12.80 15.11 -4.86
C VAL A 119 -11.43 15.36 -5.49
N ASN A 120 -10.44 15.70 -4.66
CA ASN A 120 -9.06 15.87 -5.11
C ASN A 120 -8.38 14.50 -5.15
N LEU A 121 -8.06 14.02 -6.35
CA LEU A 121 -7.36 12.77 -6.57
C LEU A 121 -5.92 13.06 -7.00
N ARG A 122 -4.94 12.65 -6.19
CA ARG A 122 -3.54 12.57 -6.59
C ARG A 122 -3.23 11.11 -6.93
N LEU A 123 -3.06 10.84 -8.21
CA LEU A 123 -2.64 9.53 -8.70
C LEU A 123 -1.13 9.53 -8.90
N ILE A 124 -0.42 8.69 -8.16
CA ILE A 124 1.03 8.52 -8.27
C ILE A 124 1.27 7.36 -9.24
N ASP A 125 1.54 7.69 -10.51
CA ASP A 125 1.93 6.71 -11.52
C ASP A 125 3.35 6.23 -11.24
N THR A 126 3.52 4.91 -11.24
CA THR A 126 4.82 4.29 -10.95
C THR A 126 5.40 3.60 -12.18
N PRO A 127 6.74 3.49 -12.29
CA PRO A 127 7.36 2.69 -13.32
C PRO A 127 6.84 1.25 -13.33
N GLY A 128 6.76 0.65 -14.52
CA GLY A 128 6.35 -0.75 -14.65
C GLY A 128 7.28 -1.69 -13.89
N LEU A 129 6.72 -2.49 -13.00
CA LEU A 129 7.49 -3.43 -12.18
C LEU A 129 7.58 -4.79 -12.87
N ASP A 130 8.07 -4.83 -14.11
CA ASP A 130 8.37 -6.09 -14.79
C ASP A 130 9.51 -6.01 -15.82
N ASP A 131 10.27 -4.91 -15.84
CA ASP A 131 11.37 -4.76 -16.77
C ASP A 131 12.53 -5.73 -16.39
N SER A 132 13.41 -6.06 -17.34
CA SER A 132 14.47 -7.08 -17.27
C SER A 132 15.28 -7.20 -15.95
N PHE A 133 15.96 -8.34 -15.77
CA PHE A 133 16.74 -8.71 -14.57
C PHE A 133 17.43 -7.51 -13.89
N GLY A 134 17.00 -7.25 -12.65
CA GLY A 134 17.52 -6.19 -11.80
C GLY A 134 16.66 -4.93 -11.77
N SER A 135 15.93 -4.55 -12.81
CA SER A 135 15.25 -3.25 -12.91
C SER A 135 14.26 -2.93 -11.77
N ASP A 136 13.64 -3.95 -11.17
CA ASP A 136 12.59 -3.77 -10.14
C ASP A 136 13.11 -3.07 -8.89
N ASP A 137 14.31 -3.40 -8.41
CA ASP A 137 14.93 -2.73 -7.26
C ASP A 137 15.13 -1.24 -7.53
N ARG A 138 15.40 -0.87 -8.80
CA ARG A 138 15.54 0.55 -9.19
C ARG A 138 14.18 1.22 -9.19
N ASN A 139 13.15 0.57 -9.73
CA ASN A 139 11.80 1.13 -9.80
C ASN A 139 11.19 1.26 -8.41
N ILE A 140 11.41 0.28 -7.54
CA ILE A 140 11.07 0.34 -6.11
C ILE A 140 11.79 1.51 -5.44
N ALA A 141 13.11 1.65 -5.63
CA ALA A 141 13.87 2.76 -5.05
C ALA A 141 13.35 4.13 -5.53
N GLU A 142 12.98 4.24 -6.80
CA GLU A 142 12.35 5.43 -7.38
C GLU A 142 11.02 5.76 -6.68
N VAL A 143 10.14 4.77 -6.51
CA VAL A 143 8.87 4.93 -5.79
C VAL A 143 9.10 5.39 -4.35
N MET A 144 10.02 4.73 -3.65
CA MET A 144 10.31 5.05 -2.25
C MET A 144 10.92 6.44 -2.08
N MET A 145 11.78 6.86 -3.01
CA MET A 145 12.35 8.20 -3.04
C MET A 145 11.27 9.25 -3.32
N HIS A 146 10.37 8.98 -4.25
CA HIS A 146 9.25 9.86 -4.55
C HIS A 146 8.34 10.05 -3.32
N LEU A 147 8.01 8.95 -2.63
CA LEU A 147 7.24 9.00 -1.38
C LEU A 147 7.99 9.75 -0.26
N LYS A 148 9.32 9.59 -0.14
CA LYS A 148 10.13 10.39 0.78
C LYS A 148 10.00 11.89 0.49
N THR A 149 10.08 12.30 -0.77
CA THR A 149 9.89 13.70 -1.17
C THR A 149 8.48 14.19 -0.80
N LEU A 150 7.45 13.39 -1.05
CA LEU A 150 6.07 13.72 -0.69
C LEU A 150 5.87 13.87 0.83
N SER A 151 6.57 13.06 1.64
CA SER A 151 6.51 13.19 3.11
C SER A 151 7.04 14.54 3.62
N GLN A 152 7.81 15.25 2.79
CA GLN A 152 8.43 16.55 3.10
C GLN A 152 7.68 17.71 2.45
N ALA A 153 6.74 17.45 1.53
CA ALA A 153 6.11 18.46 0.67
C ALA A 153 5.02 19.31 1.35
N GLY A 154 4.66 19.04 2.61
CA GLY A 154 3.69 19.81 3.39
C GLY A 154 2.32 19.14 3.57
N GLU A 155 1.33 19.91 4.03
CA GLU A 155 -0.03 19.41 4.32
C GLU A 155 -0.73 18.87 3.05
N GLY A 156 -1.50 17.79 3.21
CA GLY A 156 -2.27 17.15 2.13
C GLY A 156 -1.49 16.15 1.26
N CYS A 157 -0.16 16.17 1.29
CA CYS A 157 0.70 15.27 0.49
C CYS A 157 1.42 14.21 1.33
N ASN A 158 1.35 14.32 2.66
CA ASN A 158 2.14 13.52 3.60
C ASN A 158 1.48 12.20 4.02
N HIS A 159 0.44 11.75 3.31
CA HIS A 159 -0.26 10.48 3.54
C HIS A 159 -0.51 9.74 2.23
N LEU A 160 -0.68 8.43 2.34
CA LEU A 160 -1.25 7.59 1.29
C LEU A 160 -2.63 7.11 1.74
N THR A 161 -3.62 7.25 0.87
CA THR A 161 -5.00 6.81 1.12
C THR A 161 -5.18 5.35 0.73
N ALA A 162 -4.61 4.94 -0.41
CA ALA A 162 -4.71 3.56 -0.87
C ALA A 162 -3.50 3.16 -1.72
N ILE A 163 -3.25 1.85 -1.73
CA ILE A 163 -2.39 1.19 -2.71
C ILE A 163 -3.28 0.43 -3.68
N VAL A 164 -2.99 0.58 -4.96
CA VAL A 164 -3.77 0.00 -6.04
C VAL A 164 -2.86 -0.85 -6.91
N PHE A 165 -3.17 -2.14 -7.04
CA PHE A 165 -2.51 -3.02 -8.00
C PHE A 165 -3.31 -3.04 -9.30
N VAL A 166 -2.74 -2.49 -10.37
CA VAL A 166 -3.31 -2.52 -11.72
C VAL A 166 -2.73 -3.71 -12.46
N LEU A 167 -3.58 -4.69 -12.74
CA LEU A 167 -3.24 -5.99 -13.31
C LEU A 167 -4.09 -6.23 -14.56
N SER A 168 -3.54 -6.95 -15.54
CA SER A 168 -4.37 -7.44 -16.66
C SER A 168 -5.35 -8.50 -16.17
N SER A 169 -6.61 -8.45 -16.62
CA SER A 169 -7.64 -9.44 -16.26
C SER A 169 -7.32 -10.85 -16.80
N THR A 170 -6.46 -10.94 -17.82
CA THR A 170 -6.14 -12.16 -18.56
C THR A 170 -4.81 -12.81 -18.15
N GLU A 171 -3.96 -12.10 -17.42
CA GLU A 171 -2.61 -12.58 -17.05
C GLU A 171 -2.63 -13.33 -15.72
N ALA A 172 -1.84 -14.41 -15.58
CA ALA A 172 -1.74 -15.14 -14.32
C ALA A 172 -0.91 -14.37 -13.27
N PHE A 173 -1.16 -14.64 -11.98
CA PHE A 173 -0.37 -14.05 -10.89
C PHE A 173 1.01 -14.72 -10.75
N GLY A 174 1.97 -14.27 -11.56
CA GLY A 174 3.34 -14.79 -11.58
C GLY A 174 4.11 -14.61 -10.27
N ALA A 175 5.20 -15.36 -10.11
CA ALA A 175 6.05 -15.31 -8.91
C ALA A 175 6.68 -13.92 -8.68
N LYS A 176 6.98 -13.19 -9.76
CA LYS A 176 7.54 -11.84 -9.68
C LYS A 176 6.56 -10.83 -9.09
N LEU A 177 5.30 -10.84 -9.55
CA LEU A 177 4.22 -10.07 -8.95
C LEU A 177 4.04 -10.41 -7.46
N GLN A 178 4.14 -11.68 -7.08
CA GLN A 178 4.08 -12.11 -5.68
C GLN A 178 5.22 -11.55 -4.84
N ALA A 179 6.45 -11.52 -5.37
CA ALA A 179 7.59 -10.92 -4.68
C ALA A 179 7.39 -9.41 -4.47
N ILE A 180 6.95 -8.69 -5.52
CA ILE A 180 6.63 -7.26 -5.46
C ILE A 180 5.51 -6.99 -4.45
N TYR A 181 4.43 -7.77 -4.51
CA TYR A 181 3.33 -7.65 -3.56
C TYR A 181 3.81 -7.77 -2.12
N ARG A 182 4.57 -8.83 -1.82
CA ARG A 182 5.12 -9.06 -0.47
C ARG A 182 6.05 -7.95 -0.03
N TYR A 183 6.84 -7.39 -0.95
CA TYR A 183 7.69 -6.25 -0.67
C TYR A 183 6.86 -5.04 -0.22
N TYR A 184 5.86 -4.62 -1.00
CA TYR A 184 4.99 -3.50 -0.61
C TYR A 184 4.19 -3.79 0.67
N GLN A 185 3.79 -5.05 0.89
CA GLN A 185 3.10 -5.46 2.11
C GLN A 185 3.97 -5.26 3.35
N SER A 186 5.25 -5.60 3.27
CA SER A 186 6.21 -5.38 4.36
C SER A 186 6.51 -3.90 4.59
N CYS A 187 6.53 -3.11 3.51
CA CYS A 187 6.79 -1.67 3.59
C CYS A 187 5.61 -0.87 4.15
N MET A 188 4.36 -1.26 3.84
CA MET A 188 3.15 -0.47 4.10
C MET A 188 2.00 -1.31 4.66
N PRO A 189 2.20 -2.09 5.74
CA PRO A 189 1.22 -3.09 6.18
C PRO A 189 -0.16 -2.50 6.51
N ASN A 190 -0.21 -1.27 7.02
CA ASN A 190 -1.46 -0.61 7.41
C ASN A 190 -2.43 -0.33 6.26
N LEU A 191 -1.96 -0.32 5.00
CA LEU A 191 -2.78 -0.07 3.82
C LEU A 191 -3.33 -1.37 3.20
N PHE A 192 -2.78 -2.54 3.55
CA PHE A 192 -3.15 -3.80 2.89
C PHE A 192 -4.51 -4.34 3.31
N GLY A 193 -5.02 -3.97 4.49
CA GLY A 193 -6.42 -4.23 4.86
C GLY A 193 -7.43 -3.54 3.95
N GLY A 194 -7.01 -2.45 3.29
CA GLY A 194 -7.80 -1.65 2.34
C GLY A 194 -7.40 -1.83 0.87
N LEU A 195 -6.61 -2.85 0.55
CA LEU A 195 -6.04 -3.05 -0.78
C LEU A 195 -7.09 -3.13 -1.89
N ALA A 196 -6.84 -2.41 -3.00
CA ALA A 196 -7.61 -2.54 -4.22
C ALA A 196 -6.78 -3.15 -5.36
N VAL A 197 -7.44 -4.00 -6.14
CA VAL A 197 -6.91 -4.57 -7.38
C VAL A 197 -7.81 -4.10 -8.53
N ILE A 198 -7.21 -3.49 -9.54
CA ILE A 198 -7.90 -3.09 -10.76
C ILE A 198 -7.46 -4.03 -11.86
N ASN A 199 -8.40 -4.87 -12.29
CA ASN A 199 -8.25 -5.72 -13.46
C ASN A 199 -8.59 -4.89 -14.71
N THR A 200 -7.57 -4.49 -15.45
CA THR A 200 -7.71 -3.81 -16.74
C THR A 200 -7.89 -4.83 -17.86
N ARG A 201 -8.17 -4.36 -19.08
CA ARG A 201 -8.43 -5.22 -20.25
C ARG A 201 -9.53 -6.24 -19.93
N PHE A 202 -10.64 -5.76 -19.38
CA PHE A 202 -11.85 -6.56 -19.18
C PHE A 202 -12.97 -5.95 -20.01
N SER A 203 -12.98 -6.24 -21.31
CA SER A 203 -13.94 -5.63 -22.23
C SER A 203 -15.31 -6.30 -22.15
N ILE A 204 -16.36 -5.61 -22.61
CA ILE A 204 -17.70 -6.21 -22.71
C ILE A 204 -17.72 -7.39 -23.68
N GLU A 205 -16.87 -7.38 -24.70
CA GLU A 205 -16.70 -8.50 -25.64
C GLU A 205 -16.15 -9.74 -24.94
N GLU A 206 -15.11 -9.61 -24.11
CA GLU A 206 -14.60 -10.73 -23.30
C GLU A 206 -15.64 -11.23 -22.29
N TRP A 207 -16.39 -10.32 -21.67
CA TRP A 207 -17.50 -10.67 -20.79
C TRP A 207 -18.58 -11.45 -21.56
N GLN A 208 -18.96 -11.02 -22.77
CA GLN A 208 -19.91 -11.75 -23.62
C GLN A 208 -19.40 -13.16 -23.94
N GLN A 209 -18.12 -13.31 -24.30
CA GLN A 209 -17.55 -14.63 -24.60
C GLN A 209 -17.66 -15.58 -23.41
N LYS A 210 -17.33 -15.12 -22.20
CA LYS A 210 -17.49 -15.90 -20.97
C LYS A 210 -18.96 -16.22 -20.69
N TRP A 211 -19.86 -15.29 -20.96
CA TRP A 211 -21.29 -15.53 -20.85
C TRP A 211 -21.80 -16.62 -21.79
N VAL A 212 -21.39 -16.60 -23.06
CA VAL A 212 -21.70 -17.66 -24.02
C VAL A 212 -21.15 -19.00 -23.53
N GLN A 213 -19.92 -19.04 -23.02
CA GLN A 213 -19.33 -20.26 -22.46
C GLN A 213 -20.12 -20.79 -21.26
N VAL A 214 -20.51 -19.93 -20.31
CA VAL A 214 -21.31 -20.31 -19.14
C VAL A 214 -22.69 -20.83 -19.56
N GLN A 215 -23.33 -20.23 -20.57
CA GLN A 215 -24.61 -20.72 -21.12
C GLN A 215 -24.47 -22.08 -21.80
N ASN A 216 -23.32 -22.33 -22.44
CA ASN A 216 -23.06 -23.56 -23.19
C ASN A 216 -22.44 -24.69 -22.34
N ARG A 217 -22.07 -24.45 -21.08
CA ARG A 217 -21.55 -25.51 -20.19
C ARG A 217 -22.64 -26.58 -20.03
N PRO A 218 -22.40 -27.85 -20.43
CA PRO A 218 -23.34 -28.92 -20.15
C PRO A 218 -23.51 -28.96 -18.63
N ALA A 219 -24.76 -29.02 -18.14
CA ALA A 219 -25.11 -28.90 -16.73
C ALA A 219 -24.38 -29.97 -15.88
N ARG A 220 -23.11 -29.71 -15.54
CA ARG A 220 -22.26 -30.55 -14.69
C ARG A 220 -22.63 -30.25 -13.24
N SER A 221 -23.78 -30.75 -12.82
CA SER A 221 -23.94 -31.55 -11.61
C SER A 221 -25.43 -31.81 -11.39
N VAL A 222 -25.74 -33.09 -11.22
CA VAL A 222 -27.05 -33.60 -10.77
C VAL A 222 -27.42 -33.03 -9.38
N ILE A 223 -26.47 -32.41 -8.67
CA ILE A 223 -26.63 -31.83 -7.32
C ILE A 223 -27.40 -30.49 -7.36
N LYS A 224 -27.34 -29.71 -8.44
CA LYS A 224 -28.15 -28.46 -8.57
C LYS A 224 -29.64 -28.68 -8.85
N LYS A 225 -30.08 -29.90 -9.18
CA LYS A 225 -31.52 -30.19 -9.40
C LYS A 225 -32.36 -30.08 -8.11
N PHE A 226 -31.75 -30.09 -6.93
CA PHE A 226 -32.46 -30.00 -5.64
C PHE A 226 -32.53 -28.59 -5.05
N SER A 227 -31.73 -27.62 -5.51
CA SER A 227 -31.87 -26.21 -5.11
C SER A 227 -32.71 -25.46 -6.16
N LYS A 228 -34.05 -25.56 -6.06
CA LYS A 228 -34.99 -24.81 -6.92
C LYS A 228 -34.90 -23.27 -6.79
N SER A 229 -33.97 -22.76 -5.97
CA SER A 229 -33.85 -21.36 -5.56
C SER A 229 -32.60 -20.64 -6.07
N ALA A 230 -31.64 -21.31 -6.72
CA ALA A 230 -30.39 -20.66 -7.15
C ALA A 230 -30.29 -20.58 -8.67
N ARG A 231 -30.38 -19.37 -9.24
CA ARG A 231 -29.91 -19.11 -10.60
C ARG A 231 -28.42 -19.41 -10.71
N PRO A 232 -27.91 -19.85 -11.88
CA PRO A 232 -26.48 -19.77 -12.13
C PRO A 232 -26.04 -18.31 -11.99
N ASP A 233 -24.98 -18.08 -11.23
CA ASP A 233 -24.34 -16.76 -11.11
C ASP A 233 -24.10 -16.16 -12.50
N SER A 234 -24.19 -14.83 -12.62
CA SER A 234 -23.87 -14.13 -13.86
C SER A 234 -22.42 -14.44 -14.26
N ALA A 235 -22.11 -14.45 -15.55
CA ALA A 235 -20.77 -14.78 -16.04
C ALA A 235 -19.70 -13.81 -15.51
N ARG A 236 -20.09 -12.55 -15.30
CA ARG A 236 -19.26 -11.57 -14.60
C ARG A 236 -19.00 -11.96 -13.15
N VAL A 237 -20.03 -12.32 -12.38
CA VAL A 237 -19.86 -12.73 -10.97
C VAL A 237 -18.96 -13.95 -10.88
N VAL A 238 -19.13 -14.94 -11.76
CA VAL A 238 -18.26 -16.13 -11.81
C VAL A 238 -16.80 -15.72 -12.07
N THR A 239 -16.57 -14.89 -13.08
CA THR A 239 -15.22 -14.42 -13.43
C THR A 239 -14.57 -13.67 -12.27
N MET A 240 -15.32 -12.74 -11.67
CA MET A 240 -14.85 -11.92 -10.56
C MET A 240 -14.51 -12.78 -9.34
N ARG A 241 -15.33 -13.81 -9.07
CA ARG A 241 -15.11 -14.75 -7.97
C ARG A 241 -13.88 -15.62 -8.20
N GLU A 242 -13.77 -16.26 -9.37
CA GLU A 242 -12.63 -17.12 -9.72
C GLU A 242 -11.31 -16.35 -9.60
N ARG A 243 -11.27 -15.12 -10.11
CA ARG A 243 -10.08 -14.26 -10.07
C ARG A 243 -9.76 -13.75 -8.65
N ARG A 244 -10.79 -13.49 -7.83
CA ARG A 244 -10.64 -13.13 -6.42
C ARG A 244 -10.15 -14.28 -5.57
N GLU A 245 -10.67 -15.49 -5.79
CA GLU A 245 -10.19 -16.71 -5.17
C GLU A 245 -8.74 -17.00 -5.57
N GLU A 246 -8.40 -16.87 -6.86
CA GLU A 246 -7.02 -17.01 -7.34
C GLU A 246 -6.08 -16.03 -6.63
N PHE A 247 -6.50 -14.76 -6.49
CA PHE A 247 -5.72 -13.74 -5.79
C PHE A 247 -5.54 -14.10 -4.31
N HIS A 248 -6.64 -14.44 -3.63
CA HIS A 248 -6.59 -14.86 -2.22
C HIS A 248 -5.65 -16.06 -2.01
N ASN A 249 -5.72 -17.06 -2.87
CA ASN A 249 -4.87 -18.24 -2.81
C ASN A 249 -3.37 -17.93 -3.00
N LYS A 250 -3.03 -16.90 -3.78
CA LYS A 250 -1.63 -16.53 -4.05
C LYS A 250 -1.05 -15.54 -3.03
N PHE A 251 -1.88 -14.62 -2.55
CA PHE A 251 -1.43 -13.48 -1.75
C PHE A 251 -1.90 -13.52 -0.28
N GLY A 252 -2.80 -14.45 0.08
CA GLY A 252 -3.36 -14.59 1.42
C GLY A 252 -4.30 -13.45 1.83
N GLN A 253 -4.66 -12.57 0.90
CA GLN A 253 -5.44 -11.36 1.17
C GLN A 253 -6.70 -11.36 0.31
N ASP A 254 -7.80 -10.95 0.92
CA ASP A 254 -9.07 -10.77 0.24
C ASP A 254 -9.25 -9.31 -0.18
N ALA A 255 -8.67 -8.94 -1.33
CA ALA A 255 -8.65 -7.56 -1.82
C ALA A 255 -9.92 -7.18 -2.60
N ARG A 256 -10.32 -5.90 -2.54
CA ARG A 256 -11.42 -5.39 -3.37
C ARG A 256 -10.97 -5.37 -4.83
N GLN A 257 -11.75 -5.98 -5.71
CA GLN A 257 -11.43 -6.03 -7.13
C GLN A 257 -12.38 -5.17 -7.97
N PHE A 258 -11.81 -4.38 -8.87
CA PHE A 258 -12.51 -3.61 -9.90
C PHE A 258 -12.10 -4.15 -11.28
N TYR A 259 -12.99 -4.04 -12.26
CA TYR A 259 -12.82 -4.65 -13.59
C TYR A 259 -13.11 -3.61 -14.63
N ILE A 260 -12.10 -2.85 -15.03
CA ILE A 260 -12.27 -1.63 -15.82
C ILE A 260 -11.82 -1.90 -17.25
N ASP A 261 -12.69 -1.61 -18.21
CA ASP A 261 -12.24 -1.41 -19.58
C ASP A 261 -11.60 -0.03 -19.69
N SER A 262 -10.28 0.01 -19.74
CA SER A 262 -9.51 1.26 -19.79
C SER A 262 -9.54 1.91 -21.18
N ALA A 263 -9.95 1.19 -22.23
CA ALA A 263 -10.02 1.69 -23.59
C ALA A 263 -11.31 1.19 -24.29
N PRO A 264 -12.49 1.55 -23.76
CA PRO A 264 -13.76 1.13 -24.35
C PRO A 264 -13.93 1.73 -25.75
N ASP A 265 -14.69 1.07 -26.62
CA ASP A 265 -14.97 1.60 -27.96
C ASP A 265 -15.77 2.90 -27.83
N PRO A 266 -15.24 4.06 -28.31
CA PRO A 266 -15.93 5.34 -28.18
C PRO A 266 -17.27 5.39 -28.93
N TYR A 267 -17.50 4.48 -29.88
CA TYR A 267 -18.77 4.36 -30.58
C TYR A 267 -19.84 3.62 -29.75
N LEU A 268 -19.43 2.72 -28.85
CA LEU A 268 -20.32 1.86 -28.06
C LEU A 268 -20.52 2.44 -26.65
N LEU A 269 -21.49 3.34 -26.50
CA LEU A 269 -21.72 4.08 -25.24
C LEU A 269 -22.05 3.21 -24.02
N VAL A 270 -22.48 1.96 -24.22
CA VAL A 270 -22.72 1.03 -23.11
C VAL A 270 -21.41 0.61 -22.44
N GLU A 271 -20.34 0.43 -23.20
CA GLU A 271 -19.00 0.13 -22.68
C GLU A 271 -18.49 1.31 -21.84
N GLU A 272 -18.54 2.50 -22.43
CA GLU A 272 -18.15 3.73 -21.79
C GLU A 272 -18.93 3.99 -20.49
N LEU A 273 -20.25 3.77 -20.47
CA LEU A 273 -21.08 3.94 -19.28
C LEU A 273 -20.64 3.03 -18.13
N ILE A 274 -20.39 1.74 -18.43
CA ILE A 274 -19.97 0.75 -17.43
C ILE A 274 -18.61 1.14 -16.85
N THR A 275 -17.64 1.50 -17.69
CA THR A 275 -16.31 1.97 -17.26
C THR A 275 -16.42 3.19 -16.35
N ARG A 276 -17.23 4.20 -16.70
CA ARG A 276 -17.41 5.41 -15.87
C ARG A 276 -17.97 5.09 -14.49
N ASN A 277 -18.98 4.23 -14.44
CA ASN A 277 -19.60 3.85 -13.17
C ASN A 277 -18.69 2.99 -12.29
N GLN A 278 -17.83 2.15 -12.89
CA GLN A 278 -16.81 1.41 -12.15
C GLN A 278 -15.71 2.32 -11.61
N ILE A 279 -15.27 3.33 -12.35
CA ILE A 279 -14.33 4.35 -11.85
C ILE A 279 -14.96 5.10 -10.68
N TYR A 280 -16.24 5.48 -10.76
CA TYR A 280 -16.96 6.08 -9.63
C TYR A 280 -16.98 5.16 -8.40
N ASP A 281 -17.31 3.88 -8.58
CA ASP A 281 -17.35 2.91 -7.47
C ASP A 281 -15.96 2.71 -6.84
N MET A 282 -14.92 2.72 -7.66
CA MET A 282 -13.52 2.65 -7.24
C MET A 282 -13.09 3.89 -6.43
N VAL A 283 -13.39 5.10 -6.92
CA VAL A 283 -13.06 6.34 -6.20
C VAL A 283 -13.82 6.41 -4.88
N ASN A 284 -15.10 6.03 -4.86
CA ASN A 284 -15.89 5.93 -3.63
C ASN A 284 -15.27 4.96 -2.61
N TYR A 285 -14.75 3.83 -3.08
CA TYR A 285 -14.04 2.88 -2.23
C TYR A 285 -12.79 3.54 -1.62
N PHE A 286 -11.99 4.27 -2.40
CA PHE A 286 -10.82 4.99 -1.89
C PHE A 286 -11.16 6.04 -0.86
N MET A 287 -12.26 6.77 -1.04
CA MET A 287 -12.73 7.77 -0.07
C MET A 287 -13.10 7.17 1.28
N SER A 288 -13.47 5.89 1.32
CA SER A 288 -13.73 5.22 2.60
C SER A 288 -12.44 4.86 3.34
N GLN A 289 -11.32 4.66 2.63
CA GLN A 289 -10.09 4.10 3.22
C GLN A 289 -9.45 5.00 4.28
N ASN A 290 -8.76 4.36 5.21
CA ASN A 290 -8.00 5.05 6.25
C ASN A 290 -6.65 5.53 5.72
N PRO A 291 -6.37 6.84 5.69
CA PRO A 291 -5.09 7.34 5.23
C PRO A 291 -3.97 6.95 6.20
N MET A 292 -2.86 6.51 5.65
CA MET A 292 -1.63 6.20 6.37
C MET A 292 -0.62 7.32 6.16
N PRO A 293 -0.09 7.97 7.21
CA PRO A 293 1.02 8.90 7.10
C PRO A 293 2.22 8.24 6.41
N ILE A 294 2.82 8.91 5.43
CA ILE A 294 3.96 8.38 4.67
C ILE A 294 5.14 8.09 5.61
N GLN A 295 5.34 8.88 6.66
CA GLN A 295 6.39 8.65 7.66
C GLN A 295 6.33 7.27 8.35
N ASN A 296 5.18 6.58 8.32
CA ASN A 296 5.04 5.23 8.87
C ASN A 296 5.50 4.13 7.89
N ILE A 297 5.88 4.48 6.66
CA ILE A 297 6.38 3.53 5.66
C ILE A 297 7.78 3.06 6.07
N ARG A 298 7.96 1.75 6.00
CA ARG A 298 9.25 1.08 6.19
C ARG A 298 9.86 0.80 4.82
N LEU A 299 11.14 1.07 4.68
CA LEU A 299 11.92 0.72 3.50
C LEU A 299 12.62 -0.60 3.76
N VAL A 300 12.03 -1.69 3.30
CA VAL A 300 12.64 -3.01 3.43
C VAL A 300 13.78 -3.16 2.42
N LYS A 301 14.91 -3.72 2.86
CA LYS A 301 16.09 -3.98 2.03
C LYS A 301 15.84 -5.19 1.12
N SER A 302 16.29 -5.12 -0.14
CA SER A 302 16.26 -6.30 -1.02
C SER A 302 17.31 -7.33 -0.59
N GLY A 303 17.19 -8.58 -1.06
CA GLY A 303 18.16 -9.63 -0.72
C GLY A 303 19.61 -9.26 -1.07
N THR A 304 19.83 -8.56 -2.19
CA THR A 304 21.15 -8.06 -2.57
C THR A 304 21.64 -6.96 -1.63
N MET A 305 20.76 -6.04 -1.20
CA MET A 305 21.12 -5.01 -0.22
C MET A 305 21.53 -5.63 1.12
N ILE A 306 20.82 -6.67 1.57
CA ILE A 306 21.15 -7.41 2.78
C ILE A 306 22.55 -8.05 2.65
N GLN A 307 22.88 -8.68 1.52
CA GLN A 307 24.21 -9.28 1.30
C GLN A 307 25.36 -8.25 1.33
N VAL A 308 25.11 -7.06 0.76
CA VAL A 308 26.06 -5.94 0.83
C VAL A 308 26.28 -5.54 2.28
N ASP A 309 25.19 -5.33 3.02
CA ASP A 309 25.27 -4.91 4.42
C ASP A 309 25.88 -5.99 5.33
N GLU A 310 25.64 -7.27 5.06
CA GLU A 310 26.31 -8.39 5.74
C GLU A 310 27.82 -8.39 5.49
N THR A 311 28.26 -8.05 4.28
CA THR A 311 29.68 -7.97 3.93
C THR A 311 30.37 -6.84 4.71
N LEU A 312 29.75 -5.65 4.73
CA LEU A 312 30.22 -4.51 5.52
C LEU A 312 30.22 -4.82 7.02
N SER A 313 29.15 -5.43 7.51
CA SER A 313 29.01 -5.86 8.90
C SER A 313 30.13 -6.83 9.29
N ARG A 314 30.52 -7.73 8.39
CA ARG A 314 31.62 -8.68 8.62
C ARG A 314 32.97 -7.94 8.76
N TRP A 315 33.30 -7.03 7.85
CA TRP A 315 34.53 -6.24 7.95
C TRP A 315 34.55 -5.35 9.20
N LEU A 316 33.41 -4.76 9.56
CA LEU A 316 33.30 -3.94 10.76
C LEU A 316 33.42 -4.78 12.04
N LYS A 317 32.91 -6.02 12.05
CA LYS A 317 33.12 -6.99 13.13
C LYS A 317 34.59 -7.38 13.27
N ASP A 318 35.30 -7.59 12.17
CA ASP A 318 36.73 -7.89 12.19
C ASP A 318 37.54 -6.71 12.73
N ALA A 319 37.21 -5.49 12.31
CA ALA A 319 37.83 -4.28 12.84
C ALA A 319 37.53 -4.09 14.33
N LYS A 320 36.26 -4.28 14.74
CA LYS A 320 35.85 -4.27 16.16
C LYS A 320 36.63 -5.30 16.97
N LEU A 321 36.87 -6.50 16.44
CA LEU A 321 37.64 -7.54 17.12
C LEU A 321 39.07 -7.08 17.38
N ARG A 322 39.73 -6.50 16.39
CA ARG A 322 41.10 -5.95 16.55
C ARG A 322 41.15 -4.79 17.54
N LEU A 323 40.19 -3.87 17.47
CA LEU A 323 40.06 -2.78 18.46
C LEU A 323 39.85 -3.35 19.86
N SER A 324 39.00 -4.36 20.01
CA SER A 324 38.74 -5.03 21.30
C SER A 324 39.96 -5.79 21.83
N GLN A 325 40.80 -6.35 20.94
CA GLN A 325 42.07 -6.97 21.33
C GLN A 325 43.04 -5.91 21.86
N ARG A 326 43.19 -4.80 21.13
CA ARG A 326 44.04 -3.68 21.55
C ARG A 326 43.54 -3.03 22.85
N GLU A 327 42.23 -2.84 22.98
CA GLU A 327 41.58 -2.39 24.21
C GLU A 327 41.97 -3.29 25.38
N ARG A 328 41.88 -4.62 25.24
CA ARG A 328 42.25 -5.57 26.30
C ARG A 328 43.72 -5.45 26.71
N GLU A 329 44.63 -5.28 25.75
CA GLU A 329 46.05 -5.07 26.06
C GLU A 329 46.25 -3.81 26.92
N LEU A 330 45.67 -2.69 26.50
CA LEU A 330 45.74 -1.43 27.23
C LEU A 330 45.02 -1.51 28.58
N PHE A 331 43.91 -2.25 28.64
CA PHE A 331 43.12 -2.48 29.85
C PHE A 331 43.90 -3.24 30.91
N ILE A 332 44.68 -4.27 30.52
CA ILE A 332 45.56 -5.02 31.44
C ILE A 332 46.65 -4.12 32.02
N LEU A 333 47.12 -3.15 31.23
CA LEU A 333 48.17 -2.20 31.65
C LEU A 333 47.62 -1.01 32.46
N ALA A 334 46.32 -0.74 32.36
CA ALA A 334 45.65 0.32 33.10
C ALA A 334 45.49 -0.03 34.59
N ASP A 335 45.48 1.00 35.44
CA ASP A 335 45.11 0.84 36.83
C ASP A 335 43.59 0.63 36.99
N SER A 336 43.16 0.30 38.22
CA SER A 336 41.74 0.03 38.49
C SER A 336 40.83 1.22 38.16
N GLY A 337 41.33 2.46 38.27
CA GLY A 337 40.61 3.66 37.89
C GLY A 337 40.39 3.74 36.38
N GLY A 338 41.47 3.64 35.59
CA GLY A 338 41.40 3.65 34.13
C GLY A 338 40.57 2.50 33.55
N GLN A 339 40.68 1.30 34.13
CA GLN A 339 39.85 0.14 33.76
C GLN A 339 38.36 0.41 33.94
N LEU A 340 38.00 1.03 35.07
CA LEU A 340 36.61 1.34 35.37
C LEU A 340 36.08 2.46 34.49
N GLN A 341 36.87 3.52 34.27
CA GLN A 341 36.50 4.63 33.37
C GLN A 341 36.26 4.12 31.94
N ALA A 342 37.19 3.32 31.40
CA ALA A 342 37.04 2.69 30.08
C ALA A 342 35.76 1.86 29.99
N SER A 343 35.51 0.99 30.98
CA SER A 343 34.31 0.14 31.03
C SER A 343 33.01 0.97 31.10
N THR A 344 33.04 2.07 31.85
CA THR A 344 31.90 2.96 32.08
C THR A 344 31.57 3.77 30.85
N ILE A 345 32.58 4.35 30.18
CA ILE A 345 32.43 5.07 28.90
C ILE A 345 31.79 4.15 27.86
N LYS A 346 32.38 2.96 27.66
CA LYS A 346 31.90 1.97 26.70
C LYS A 346 30.46 1.57 26.96
N ARG A 347 30.14 1.18 28.21
CA ARG A 347 28.79 0.77 28.59
C ARG A 347 27.77 1.88 28.40
N THR A 348 28.12 3.12 28.77
CA THR A 348 27.24 4.27 28.63
C THR A 348 26.91 4.55 27.17
N LEU A 349 27.92 4.64 26.31
CA LEU A 349 27.74 4.91 24.89
C LEU A 349 26.95 3.80 24.18
N THR A 350 27.21 2.53 24.50
CA THR A 350 26.43 1.41 23.96
C THR A 350 24.95 1.53 24.33
N LEU A 351 24.64 1.76 25.62
CA LEU A 351 23.26 1.89 26.09
C LEU A 351 22.56 3.14 25.53
N GLU A 352 23.28 4.26 25.38
CA GLU A 352 22.74 5.49 24.80
C GLU A 352 22.34 5.27 23.33
N SER A 353 23.19 4.61 22.54
CA SER A 353 22.86 4.25 21.16
C SER A 353 21.69 3.26 21.05
N GLU A 354 21.65 2.23 21.91
CA GLU A 354 20.51 1.29 21.97
C GLU A 354 19.20 2.01 22.29
N ILE A 355 19.21 2.96 23.22
CA ILE A 355 18.03 3.78 23.54
C ILE A 355 17.60 4.61 22.32
N GLU A 356 18.53 5.23 21.60
CA GLU A 356 18.18 6.01 20.41
C GLU A 356 17.55 5.14 19.32
N GLN A 357 18.09 3.95 19.07
CA GLN A 357 17.51 3.00 18.13
C GLN A 357 16.11 2.57 18.57
N MET A 358 15.95 2.13 19.82
CA MET A 358 14.65 1.71 20.34
C MET A 358 13.61 2.83 20.31
N LYS A 359 14.00 4.09 20.54
CA LYS A 359 13.10 5.25 20.40
C LYS A 359 12.67 5.48 18.96
N LYS A 360 13.58 5.33 17.99
CA LYS A 360 13.26 5.43 16.55
C LYS A 360 12.28 4.34 16.14
N GLU A 361 12.51 3.11 16.58
CA GLU A 361 11.57 2.00 16.35
C GLU A 361 10.22 2.28 17.00
N LEU A 362 10.21 2.70 18.27
CA LEU A 362 9.00 3.01 19.01
C LEU A 362 8.17 4.09 18.33
N ALA A 363 8.77 5.13 17.74
CA ALA A 363 8.02 6.17 17.02
C ALA A 363 7.18 5.61 15.84
N LEU A 364 7.62 4.52 15.21
CA LEU A 364 6.90 3.89 14.09
C LEU A 364 5.69 3.07 14.55
N PHE A 365 5.77 2.47 15.74
CA PHE A 365 4.72 1.59 16.26
C PHE A 365 3.79 2.30 17.23
N ASP A 366 4.33 3.19 18.06
CA ASP A 366 3.63 3.90 19.12
C ASP A 366 3.06 5.23 18.61
N ASN A 367 2.07 5.14 17.73
CA ASN A 367 1.31 6.28 17.24
C ASN A 367 -0.18 5.95 17.12
N ASN A 368 -0.98 6.99 16.93
CA ASN A 368 -2.43 6.88 16.82
C ASN A 368 -2.91 6.59 15.39
N SER A 369 -2.00 6.25 14.47
CA SER A 369 -2.39 5.88 13.11
C SER A 369 -3.16 4.57 13.15
N LYS A 370 -4.14 4.44 12.26
CA LYS A 370 -4.94 3.23 12.15
C LYS A 370 -4.19 2.18 11.34
N PHE A 371 -4.22 0.96 11.85
CA PHE A 371 -3.89 -0.26 11.15
C PHE A 371 -5.19 -0.82 10.56
N THR A 372 -5.33 -0.82 9.24
CA THR A 372 -6.50 -1.41 8.60
C THR A 372 -6.38 -2.92 8.64
N ILE A 373 -7.31 -3.57 9.34
CA ILE A 373 -7.39 -5.03 9.44
C ILE A 373 -7.95 -5.59 8.14
N ARG A 374 -9.16 -5.13 7.77
CA ARG A 374 -9.89 -5.56 6.58
C ARG A 374 -11.01 -4.58 6.23
N THR A 375 -11.38 -4.53 4.95
CA THR A 375 -12.62 -3.90 4.48
C THR A 375 -13.68 -4.95 4.20
N TYR A 376 -14.86 -4.80 4.79
CA TYR A 376 -16.03 -5.63 4.56
C TYR A 376 -17.01 -4.92 3.65
N SER A 377 -17.64 -5.66 2.74
CA SER A 377 -18.64 -5.13 1.80
C SER A 377 -19.97 -5.86 1.98
N THR A 378 -21.08 -5.16 1.82
CA THR A 378 -22.42 -5.78 1.79
C THR A 378 -22.71 -6.47 0.46
N ALA A 379 -21.98 -6.14 -0.61
CA ALA A 379 -22.23 -6.65 -1.96
C ALA A 379 -22.19 -8.20 -2.06
N PRO A 380 -21.23 -8.91 -1.44
CA PRO A 380 -21.20 -10.38 -1.45
C PRO A 380 -22.35 -11.04 -0.66
N HIS A 381 -22.95 -10.36 0.32
CA HIS A 381 -24.00 -10.96 1.16
C HIS A 381 -25.34 -11.11 0.44
N HIS A 382 -25.53 -10.38 -0.65
CA HIS A 382 -26.74 -10.41 -1.46
C HIS A 382 -26.56 -11.17 -2.76
N GLU A 383 -25.79 -12.26 -2.73
CA GLU A 383 -25.56 -13.12 -3.89
C GLU A 383 -26.86 -13.30 -4.69
N LEU A 384 -26.81 -12.84 -5.95
CA LEU A 384 -27.91 -12.69 -6.91
C LEU A 384 -28.46 -14.03 -7.42
N SER A 385 -28.47 -15.05 -6.56
CA SER A 385 -29.05 -16.35 -6.84
C SER A 385 -30.60 -16.32 -6.82
N ALA A 386 -31.21 -15.22 -6.38
CA ALA A 386 -32.67 -15.08 -6.30
C ALA A 386 -33.37 -15.23 -7.68
N PRO A 387 -34.41 -16.07 -7.81
CA PRO A 387 -35.21 -16.24 -9.03
C PRO A 387 -35.73 -14.92 -9.62
N GLN A 388 -35.85 -14.78 -10.94
CA GLN A 388 -36.37 -13.55 -11.61
C GLN A 388 -37.72 -13.08 -11.09
N SER A 389 -38.57 -14.02 -10.66
CA SER A 389 -39.88 -13.72 -10.08
C SER A 389 -39.79 -13.07 -8.70
N ILE A 390 -38.75 -13.42 -7.93
CA ILE A 390 -38.37 -12.77 -6.67
C ILE A 390 -37.64 -11.47 -6.99
N TRP A 391 -36.78 -11.41 -8.00
CA TRP A 391 -36.11 -10.17 -8.41
C TRP A 391 -37.09 -9.12 -8.91
N ASN A 392 -38.07 -9.46 -9.75
CA ASN A 392 -39.12 -8.51 -10.16
C ASN A 392 -39.99 -8.01 -8.98
N LYS A 393 -40.07 -8.76 -7.88
CA LYS A 393 -40.69 -8.31 -6.61
C LYS A 393 -39.71 -7.52 -5.73
N MET A 394 -38.44 -7.93 -5.64
CA MET A 394 -37.36 -7.28 -4.88
C MET A 394 -36.93 -5.95 -5.50
N VAL A 395 -36.90 -5.83 -6.83
CA VAL A 395 -36.73 -4.60 -7.58
C VAL A 395 -37.83 -3.58 -7.24
N ARG A 396 -38.97 -4.02 -6.68
CA ARG A 396 -40.05 -3.14 -6.17
C ARG A 396 -40.03 -2.93 -4.66
N THR A 397 -39.19 -3.62 -3.89
CA THR A 397 -39.15 -3.54 -2.42
C THR A 397 -37.76 -3.15 -1.93
N SER A 398 -37.67 -2.21 -0.99
CA SER A 398 -36.38 -1.85 -0.41
C SER A 398 -35.75 -3.05 0.31
N ILE A 399 -34.48 -3.35 0.04
CA ILE A 399 -33.71 -4.38 0.76
C ILE A 399 -33.38 -3.82 2.15
N LYS A 400 -33.56 -4.63 3.20
CA LYS A 400 -33.11 -4.35 4.56
C LYS A 400 -32.41 -5.58 5.09
N ASP A 401 -31.17 -5.44 5.53
CA ASP A 401 -30.38 -6.57 6.04
C ASP A 401 -29.29 -6.09 7.02
N THR A 402 -28.52 -7.02 7.57
CA THR A 402 -27.50 -6.77 8.60
C THR A 402 -26.16 -7.38 8.21
N LEU A 403 -25.10 -6.58 8.31
CA LEU A 403 -23.71 -7.03 8.24
C LEU A 403 -23.20 -7.29 9.66
N ILE A 404 -22.63 -8.47 9.88
CA ILE A 404 -22.05 -8.86 11.17
C ILE A 404 -20.54 -9.00 10.98
N ILE A 405 -19.77 -8.22 11.75
CA ILE A 405 -18.31 -8.22 11.72
C ILE A 405 -17.78 -8.72 13.06
N LYS A 406 -16.83 -9.66 13.01
CA LYS A 406 -16.15 -10.22 14.19
C LYS A 406 -14.66 -10.28 13.93
N GLU A 407 -13.86 -9.67 14.81
CA GLU A 407 -12.39 -9.73 14.78
C GLU A 407 -11.86 -10.22 16.13
N PRO A 408 -11.87 -11.53 16.40
CA PRO A 408 -11.47 -12.07 17.70
C PRO A 408 -10.00 -11.80 18.02
N ASP A 409 -9.14 -11.72 17.00
CA ASP A 409 -7.71 -11.48 17.14
C ASP A 409 -7.37 -10.00 17.39
N TYR A 410 -8.35 -9.10 17.25
CA TYR A 410 -8.19 -7.65 17.40
C TYR A 410 -9.23 -7.07 18.36
N PRO A 411 -9.18 -7.40 19.66
CA PRO A 411 -10.14 -6.89 20.62
C PRO A 411 -10.12 -5.36 20.67
N GLY A 412 -11.30 -4.74 20.64
CA GLY A 412 -11.44 -3.28 20.62
C GLY A 412 -11.11 -2.64 19.26
N PHE A 413 -11.22 -3.39 18.17
CA PHE A 413 -11.26 -2.84 16.81
C PHE A 413 -12.35 -1.78 16.69
N SER A 414 -12.17 -0.86 15.74
CA SER A 414 -13.16 0.12 15.33
C SER A 414 -13.73 -0.26 13.96
N VAL A 415 -14.97 0.15 13.71
CA VAL A 415 -15.61 0.01 12.40
C VAL A 415 -16.04 1.39 11.91
N GLU A 416 -15.58 1.74 10.72
CA GLU A 416 -15.97 2.95 10.01
C GLU A 416 -16.85 2.58 8.83
N ALA A 417 -18.08 3.05 8.86
CA ALA A 417 -19.13 2.65 7.94
C ALA A 417 -19.86 3.88 7.43
N ASP A 418 -19.12 4.86 6.92
CA ASP A 418 -19.65 6.17 6.52
C ASP A 418 -19.93 6.27 5.01
N SER A 419 -19.83 5.14 4.31
CA SER A 419 -20.02 4.99 2.86
C SER A 419 -21.49 5.04 2.42
N ASN A 420 -22.31 5.93 3.00
CA ASN A 420 -23.69 6.08 2.54
C ASN A 420 -23.71 6.54 1.07
N LEU A 421 -24.47 5.83 0.25
CA LEU A 421 -24.71 6.11 -1.15
C LEU A 421 -26.15 6.64 -1.34
N PRO A 422 -26.45 7.30 -2.47
CA PRO A 422 -27.80 7.84 -2.72
C PRO A 422 -28.92 6.78 -2.62
N TYR A 423 -28.61 5.53 -2.94
CA TYR A 423 -29.56 4.40 -2.99
C TYR A 423 -29.25 3.29 -1.98
N SER A 424 -28.27 3.47 -1.09
CA SER A 424 -27.93 2.49 -0.06
C SER A 424 -27.35 3.19 1.16
N GLN A 425 -27.87 2.89 2.34
CA GLN A 425 -27.50 3.61 3.56
C GLN A 425 -27.42 2.66 4.75
N TRP A 426 -26.44 2.90 5.62
CA TRP A 426 -26.40 2.33 6.96
C TRP A 426 -27.52 2.97 7.79
N THR A 427 -28.45 2.15 8.26
CA THR A 427 -29.63 2.59 9.03
C THR A 427 -29.44 2.52 10.54
N HIS A 428 -28.65 1.54 10.99
CA HIS A 428 -28.33 1.36 12.40
C HIS A 428 -26.93 0.75 12.52
N LYS A 429 -26.17 1.19 13.51
CA LYS A 429 -24.81 0.72 13.80
C LYS A 429 -24.75 0.44 15.30
N GLU A 430 -24.52 -0.80 15.67
CA GLU A 430 -24.49 -1.24 17.07
C GLU A 430 -23.26 -2.10 17.34
N TRP A 431 -22.72 -1.95 18.55
CA TRP A 431 -21.75 -2.88 19.10
C TRP A 431 -22.46 -3.83 20.04
N ASN A 432 -22.25 -5.13 19.84
CA ASN A 432 -22.75 -6.15 20.76
C ASN A 432 -21.61 -6.66 21.66
N GLY A 433 -21.94 -7.01 22.91
CA GLY A 433 -21.00 -7.50 23.92
C GLY A 433 -19.91 -6.49 24.28
N ASP A 434 -18.72 -6.99 24.65
CA ASP A 434 -17.53 -6.19 25.01
C ASP A 434 -16.82 -5.57 23.79
N ARG A 435 -17.57 -5.06 22.80
CA ARG A 435 -17.05 -4.56 21.51
C ARG A 435 -16.26 -5.59 20.70
N THR A 436 -16.67 -6.84 20.75
CA THR A 436 -16.07 -7.94 19.96
C THR A 436 -16.84 -8.23 18.68
N VAL A 437 -18.08 -7.73 18.58
CA VAL A 437 -18.96 -7.91 17.43
C VAL A 437 -19.58 -6.57 17.07
N TRP A 438 -19.45 -6.19 15.80
CA TRP A 438 -20.13 -5.04 15.23
C TRP A 438 -21.29 -5.48 14.34
N LEU A 439 -22.41 -4.78 14.45
CA LEU A 439 -23.64 -5.01 13.70
C LEU A 439 -24.02 -3.74 12.95
N GLY A 440 -24.01 -3.82 11.63
CA GLY A 440 -24.47 -2.75 10.75
C GLY A 440 -25.76 -3.15 10.04
N GLN A 441 -26.89 -2.55 10.41
CA GLN A 441 -28.11 -2.69 9.64
C GLN A 441 -28.11 -1.67 8.51
N TYR A 442 -28.52 -2.10 7.32
CA TYR A 442 -28.54 -1.24 6.15
C TYR A 442 -29.80 -1.43 5.32
N ARG A 443 -30.05 -0.44 4.46
CA ARG A 443 -31.18 -0.43 3.54
C ARG A 443 -30.72 0.01 2.16
N ALA A 444 -31.28 -0.61 1.12
CA ALA A 444 -31.18 -0.12 -0.25
C ALA A 444 -32.55 0.25 -0.83
N SER A 445 -32.56 1.25 -1.71
CA SER A 445 -33.72 1.61 -2.51
C SER A 445 -34.12 0.46 -3.46
N PRO A 446 -35.42 0.33 -3.81
CA PRO A 446 -35.87 -0.69 -4.75
C PRO A 446 -35.05 -0.67 -6.05
N GLY A 447 -34.63 -1.85 -6.52
CA GLY A 447 -33.84 -1.99 -7.75
C GLY A 447 -32.34 -1.79 -7.59
N HIS A 448 -31.85 -1.51 -6.38
CA HIS A 448 -30.43 -1.35 -6.10
C HIS A 448 -29.91 -2.40 -5.12
N ILE A 449 -28.77 -3.01 -5.44
CA ILE A 449 -28.02 -3.89 -4.53
C ILE A 449 -27.20 -2.98 -3.61
N PRO A 450 -27.31 -3.12 -2.27
CA PRO A 450 -26.46 -2.38 -1.37
C PRO A 450 -25.02 -2.85 -1.51
N SER A 451 -24.15 -1.91 -1.90
CA SER A 451 -22.70 -2.06 -1.88
C SER A 451 -22.12 -1.01 -0.93
N LEU A 452 -22.37 -1.21 0.36
CA LEU A 452 -21.79 -0.42 1.43
C LEU A 452 -20.50 -1.07 1.90
N GLU A 453 -19.56 -0.24 2.33
CA GLU A 453 -18.28 -0.66 2.86
C GLU A 453 -18.22 -0.35 4.37
N ALA A 454 -17.59 -1.25 5.11
CA ALA A 454 -17.31 -1.14 6.53
C ALA A 454 -15.83 -1.47 6.75
N ILE A 455 -15.06 -0.48 7.16
CA ILE A 455 -13.62 -0.60 7.33
C ILE A 455 -13.32 -0.90 8.77
N VAL A 456 -12.61 -2.00 8.97
CA VAL A 456 -12.23 -2.48 10.28
C VAL A 456 -10.78 -2.11 10.52
N SER A 457 -10.54 -1.39 11.61
CA SER A 457 -9.20 -0.91 11.95
C SER A 457 -8.93 -0.99 13.44
N ILE A 458 -7.67 -0.87 13.81
CA ILE A 458 -7.21 -0.77 15.19
C ILE A 458 -6.06 0.24 15.25
N GLU A 459 -5.90 0.97 16.35
CA GLU A 459 -4.77 1.87 16.51
C GLU A 459 -3.45 1.08 16.53
N ASN A 460 -2.41 1.60 15.88
CA ASN A 460 -1.07 0.99 15.88
C ASN A 460 -0.58 0.67 17.30
N ARG A 461 -0.76 1.59 18.26
CA ARG A 461 -0.41 1.37 19.67
C ARG A 461 -1.06 0.10 20.27
N LYS A 462 -2.29 -0.22 19.87
CA LYS A 462 -2.99 -1.42 20.36
C LYS A 462 -2.55 -2.66 19.59
N HIS A 463 -2.39 -2.57 18.28
CA HIS A 463 -1.93 -3.66 17.44
C HIS A 463 -0.51 -4.14 17.83
N TYR A 464 0.41 -3.19 18.04
CA TYR A 464 1.81 -3.44 18.40
C TYR A 464 2.07 -3.40 19.90
N ARG A 465 1.03 -3.53 20.75
CA ARG A 465 1.13 -3.32 22.21
C ARG A 465 2.28 -4.10 22.86
N VAL A 466 2.41 -5.40 22.57
CA VAL A 466 3.44 -6.26 23.14
C VAL A 466 4.85 -5.78 22.77
N LEU A 467 5.04 -5.38 21.51
CA LEU A 467 6.31 -4.85 21.02
C LEU A 467 6.66 -3.52 21.71
N ILE A 468 5.68 -2.61 21.82
CA ILE A 468 5.85 -1.30 22.47
C ILE A 468 6.17 -1.44 23.95
N GLU A 469 5.46 -2.30 24.68
CA GLU A 469 5.74 -2.60 26.09
C GLU A 469 7.16 -3.18 26.26
N GLY A 470 7.57 -4.08 25.37
CA GLY A 470 8.92 -4.65 25.34
C GLY A 470 10.01 -3.60 25.10
N LEU A 471 9.83 -2.70 24.14
CA LEU A 471 10.75 -1.60 23.85
C LEU A 471 10.83 -0.61 25.02
N ASN A 472 9.69 -0.19 25.58
CA ASN A 472 9.65 0.72 26.72
C ASN A 472 10.36 0.16 27.96
N ARG A 473 10.15 -1.12 28.26
CA ARG A 473 10.85 -1.79 29.37
C ARG A 473 12.37 -1.76 29.16
N ARG A 474 12.84 -2.14 27.97
CA ARG A 474 14.28 -2.12 27.64
C ARG A 474 14.88 -0.71 27.70
N ILE A 475 14.14 0.31 27.23
CA ILE A 475 14.56 1.71 27.34
C ILE A 475 14.71 2.13 28.81
N LEU A 476 13.76 1.75 29.67
CA LEU A 476 13.82 2.07 31.10
C LEU A 476 15.01 1.39 31.77
N GLU A 477 15.21 0.09 31.53
CA GLU A 477 16.34 -0.68 32.04
C GLU A 477 17.69 -0.08 31.61
N ALA A 478 17.81 0.29 30.34
CA ALA A 478 19.02 0.93 29.81
C ALA A 478 19.27 2.31 30.45
N LYS A 479 18.23 3.13 30.65
CA LYS A 479 18.35 4.44 31.32
C LYS A 479 18.84 4.31 32.77
N LEU A 480 18.29 3.35 33.53
CA LEU A 480 18.71 3.09 34.90
C LEU A 480 20.18 2.65 34.94
N ALA A 481 20.58 1.76 34.03
CA ALA A 481 21.97 1.32 33.92
C ALA A 481 22.95 2.46 33.55
N ILE A 482 22.53 3.43 32.71
CA ILE A 482 23.32 4.64 32.42
C ILE A 482 23.44 5.53 33.66
N GLU A 483 22.37 5.71 34.42
CA GLU A 483 22.39 6.54 35.63
C GLU A 483 23.30 5.92 36.71
N GLU A 484 23.26 4.60 36.89
CA GLU A 484 24.18 3.87 37.76
C GLU A 484 25.64 4.02 37.31
N ALA A 485 25.89 3.90 35.99
CA ALA A 485 27.22 4.07 35.42
C ALA A 485 27.75 5.50 35.63
N LYS A 486 26.91 6.52 35.44
CA LYS A 486 27.26 7.93 35.68
C LYS A 486 27.54 8.22 37.16
N LYS A 487 26.73 7.69 38.08
CA LYS A 487 26.99 7.81 39.54
C LYS A 487 28.31 7.17 39.94
N LEU A 488 28.63 6.02 39.35
CA LEU A 488 29.90 5.36 39.58
C LEU A 488 31.06 6.24 39.06
N GLN A 489 30.94 6.75 37.83
CA GLN A 489 31.92 7.67 37.25
C GLN A 489 32.17 8.90 38.13
N ASP A 490 31.11 9.58 38.57
CA ASP A 490 31.19 10.78 39.44
C ASP A 490 31.90 10.46 40.77
N TYR A 491 31.60 9.30 41.36
CA TYR A 491 32.26 8.86 42.58
C TYR A 491 33.77 8.71 42.40
N PHE A 492 34.22 8.12 41.28
CA PHE A 492 35.65 7.97 41.00
C PHE A 492 36.30 9.31 40.63
N ASP A 493 35.66 10.14 39.82
CA ASP A 493 36.20 11.45 39.44
C ASP A 493 36.33 12.41 40.64
N SER A 494 35.58 12.17 41.72
CA SER A 494 35.73 12.91 42.99
C SER A 494 36.95 12.49 43.83
N GLN A 495 37.64 11.40 43.49
CA GLN A 495 38.83 10.93 44.19
C GLN A 495 40.09 11.58 43.59
N ASN A 496 40.80 12.39 44.39
CA ASN A 496 41.96 13.18 43.93
C ASN A 496 43.19 12.35 43.50
N ASP A 497 43.22 11.05 43.80
CA ASP A 497 44.41 10.19 43.61
C ASP A 497 44.38 9.34 42.32
N ILE A 498 43.36 9.51 41.46
CA ILE A 498 43.23 8.70 40.24
C ILE A 498 44.09 9.27 39.11
N LYS A 499 44.94 8.41 38.53
CA LYS A 499 45.72 8.78 37.34
C LYS A 499 44.81 8.96 36.13
N PRO A 500 45.11 9.92 35.25
CA PRO A 500 44.35 10.09 34.02
C PRO A 500 44.46 8.82 33.16
N MET A 501 43.33 8.39 32.60
CA MET A 501 43.26 7.23 31.70
C MET A 501 44.14 7.45 30.46
N ASP A 502 44.76 6.36 29.98
CA ASP A 502 45.52 6.35 28.74
C ASP A 502 44.68 6.89 27.56
N PRO A 503 45.18 7.89 26.79
CA PRO A 503 44.41 8.49 25.71
C PRO A 503 44.01 7.51 24.59
N GLU A 504 44.84 6.51 24.30
CA GLU A 504 44.53 5.47 23.30
C GLU A 504 43.44 4.53 23.83
N LEU A 505 43.50 4.14 25.12
CA LEU A 505 42.46 3.34 25.75
C LEU A 505 41.11 4.07 25.74
N LYS A 506 41.13 5.37 26.04
CA LYS A 506 39.94 6.23 25.95
C LYS A 506 39.35 6.24 24.55
N GLU A 507 40.18 6.56 23.55
CA GLU A 507 39.78 6.61 22.14
C GLU A 507 39.13 5.28 21.72
N ILE A 508 39.79 4.14 21.98
CA ILE A 508 39.27 2.82 21.57
C ILE A 508 37.95 2.49 22.29
N SER A 509 37.84 2.82 23.59
CA SER A 509 36.62 2.60 24.38
C SER A 509 35.43 3.42 23.87
N GLU A 510 35.69 4.60 23.30
CA GLU A 510 34.67 5.43 22.63
C GLU A 510 34.32 4.91 21.23
N LEU A 511 35.29 4.33 20.50
CA LEU A 511 35.08 3.84 19.13
C LEU A 511 34.34 2.50 19.04
N ILE A 512 34.55 1.58 19.98
CA ILE A 512 33.91 0.25 19.94
C ILE A 512 32.37 0.34 19.95
N PRO A 513 31.73 1.16 20.80
CA PRO A 513 30.28 1.37 20.74
C PRO A 513 29.79 1.86 19.38
N HIS A 514 30.54 2.73 18.70
CA HIS A 514 30.18 3.20 17.35
C HIS A 514 30.19 2.05 16.33
N CYS A 515 31.14 1.11 16.44
CA CYS A 515 31.10 -0.10 15.61
C CYS A 515 29.83 -0.91 15.86
N ASP A 516 29.40 -1.05 17.12
CA ASP A 516 28.18 -1.79 17.46
C ASP A 516 26.92 -1.14 16.89
N THR A 517 26.81 0.19 17.02
CA THR A 517 25.73 0.98 16.41
C THR A 517 25.63 0.74 14.91
N LEU A 518 26.75 0.85 14.20
CA LEU A 518 26.82 0.69 12.75
C LEU A 518 26.58 -0.77 12.31
N ILE A 519 27.08 -1.76 13.06
CA ILE A 519 26.77 -3.18 12.84
C ILE A 519 25.26 -3.42 12.98
N ASN A 520 24.65 -2.91 14.05
CA ASN A 520 23.21 -3.06 14.30
C ASN A 520 22.40 -2.42 13.17
N GLN A 521 22.78 -1.22 12.73
CA GLN A 521 22.14 -0.53 11.60
C GLN A 521 22.24 -1.31 10.28
N LEU A 522 23.41 -1.91 9.99
CA LEU A 522 23.59 -2.76 8.82
C LEU A 522 22.75 -4.05 8.92
N CYS A 523 22.61 -4.61 10.12
CA CYS A 523 21.82 -5.80 10.38
C CYS A 523 20.29 -5.58 10.36
N LEU A 524 19.80 -4.33 10.41
CA LEU A 524 18.39 -4.05 10.19
C LEU A 524 18.01 -4.38 8.75
N ASP A 525 16.91 -5.11 8.57
CA ASP A 525 16.34 -5.43 7.26
C ASP A 525 15.45 -4.31 6.71
N TRP A 526 15.27 -3.21 7.46
CA TRP A 526 14.49 -2.06 7.03
C TRP A 526 15.07 -0.72 7.53
N ASN A 527 14.68 0.38 6.86
CA ASN A 527 14.94 1.76 7.25
C ASN A 527 13.63 2.57 7.29
N SER A 528 13.55 3.64 8.10
CA SER A 528 12.43 4.59 7.98
C SER A 528 12.47 5.29 6.62
N ILE A 529 11.32 5.54 5.99
CA ILE A 529 11.28 6.30 4.73
C ILE A 529 11.86 7.71 4.86
N THR A 530 11.74 8.33 6.04
CA THR A 530 12.27 9.68 6.29
C THR A 530 13.79 9.69 6.30
N MET A 531 14.41 8.63 6.82
CA MET A 531 15.86 8.43 6.73
C MET A 531 16.23 8.07 5.28
N GLY A 532 15.49 7.18 4.65
CA GLY A 532 15.75 6.75 3.28
C GLY A 532 17.04 5.94 3.16
N PHE A 533 17.47 5.73 1.92
CA PHE A 533 18.86 5.40 1.60
C PHE A 533 19.56 6.69 1.19
N ASP A 534 20.70 6.99 1.80
CA ASP A 534 21.49 8.16 1.43
C ASP A 534 22.12 7.95 0.02
N GLN A 535 22.93 8.90 -0.44
CA GLN A 535 23.59 8.76 -1.74
C GLN A 535 24.65 7.63 -1.72
N VAL A 536 25.35 7.48 -0.59
CA VAL A 536 26.42 6.50 -0.41
C VAL A 536 25.85 5.08 -0.42
N ASP A 537 24.75 4.84 0.30
CA ASP A 537 23.98 3.60 0.27
C ASP A 537 23.57 3.24 -1.15
N ARG A 538 23.03 4.20 -1.90
CA ARG A 538 22.56 3.99 -3.27
C ARG A 538 23.69 3.63 -4.21
N GLU A 539 24.81 4.33 -4.14
CA GLU A 539 25.98 4.06 -4.98
C GLU A 539 26.56 2.67 -4.67
N ARG A 540 26.65 2.32 -3.38
CA ARG A 540 27.10 1.00 -2.91
C ARG A 540 26.19 -0.13 -3.38
N TYR A 541 24.88 -0.01 -3.21
CA TYR A 541 23.93 -1.03 -3.68
C TYR A 541 23.89 -1.12 -5.21
N LYS A 542 24.02 0.01 -5.90
CA LYS A 542 24.13 0.03 -7.37
C LYS A 542 25.39 -0.70 -7.84
N LYS A 543 26.52 -0.53 -7.17
CA LYS A 543 27.80 -1.21 -7.48
C LYS A 543 27.62 -2.73 -7.44
N ALA A 544 27.13 -3.25 -6.31
CA ALA A 544 26.88 -4.68 -6.12
C ALA A 544 25.92 -5.27 -7.17
N ARG A 545 24.90 -4.51 -7.55
CA ARG A 545 23.94 -4.94 -8.58
C ARG A 545 24.52 -4.91 -10.00
N SER A 546 25.36 -3.93 -10.31
CA SER A 546 25.90 -3.72 -11.67
C SER A 546 27.04 -4.69 -11.96
N SER A 547 27.88 -4.93 -10.97
CA SER A 547 29.19 -5.59 -11.12
C SER A 547 29.33 -6.84 -10.23
N GLY A 548 28.26 -7.27 -9.56
CA GLY A 548 28.28 -8.39 -8.62
C GLY A 548 28.73 -7.97 -7.21
N ILE A 549 28.47 -8.82 -6.22
CA ILE A 549 28.80 -8.54 -4.81
C ILE A 549 30.29 -8.31 -4.58
N ASP A 550 31.15 -8.96 -5.38
CA ASP A 550 32.61 -8.85 -5.33
C ASP A 550 33.14 -7.45 -5.70
N SER A 551 32.30 -6.61 -6.29
CA SER A 551 32.63 -5.22 -6.55
C SER A 551 32.60 -4.35 -5.29
N VAL A 552 31.92 -4.79 -4.22
CA VAL A 552 31.92 -4.09 -2.94
C VAL A 552 33.30 -4.27 -2.30
N SER A 553 33.90 -3.17 -1.85
CA SER A 553 35.24 -3.10 -1.28
C SER A 553 35.24 -2.44 0.10
N VAL A 554 36.35 -2.56 0.82
CA VAL A 554 36.53 -1.92 2.13
C VAL A 554 36.39 -0.38 2.07
N GLU A 555 36.61 0.22 0.90
CA GLU A 555 36.38 1.66 0.69
C GLU A 555 34.91 2.02 0.88
N ASP A 556 34.00 1.16 0.42
CA ASP A 556 32.55 1.37 0.61
C ASP A 556 32.16 1.30 2.11
N LEU A 557 32.93 0.59 2.95
CA LEU A 557 32.78 0.63 4.41
C LEU A 557 33.23 1.97 4.98
N PHE A 558 34.35 2.52 4.52
CA PHE A 558 34.83 3.81 5.01
C PHE A 558 33.86 4.94 4.64
N GLU A 559 33.38 4.95 3.40
CA GLU A 559 32.36 5.90 2.95
C GLU A 559 31.07 5.78 3.76
N PHE A 560 30.62 4.55 4.06
CA PHE A 560 29.47 4.32 4.94
C PHE A 560 29.68 4.88 6.35
N VAL A 561 30.80 4.55 7.00
CA VAL A 561 31.12 5.03 8.35
C VAL A 561 31.18 6.56 8.38
N GLN A 562 31.75 7.17 7.34
CA GLN A 562 31.80 8.62 7.19
C GLN A 562 30.42 9.24 6.97
N SER A 563 29.56 8.64 6.15
CA SER A 563 28.21 9.16 5.88
C SER A 563 27.31 9.16 7.12
N GLN A 564 27.57 8.23 8.06
CA GLN A 564 26.91 8.18 9.36
C GLN A 564 27.51 9.15 10.40
N GLY A 565 28.52 9.95 10.03
CA GLY A 565 29.12 10.98 10.90
C GLY A 565 30.24 10.50 11.81
N TYR A 566 30.71 9.25 11.69
CA TYR A 566 31.74 8.68 12.56
C TYR A 566 33.16 8.88 12.02
N HIS A 567 33.57 10.14 11.84
CA HIS A 567 34.85 10.47 11.17
C HIS A 567 36.08 9.91 11.91
N SER A 568 36.11 9.95 13.25
CA SER A 568 37.21 9.37 14.03
C SER A 568 37.33 7.86 13.86
N LEU A 569 36.19 7.16 13.75
CA LEU A 569 36.18 5.72 13.48
C LEU A 569 36.72 5.43 12.08
N GLU A 570 36.28 6.18 11.08
CA GLU A 570 36.75 6.02 9.70
C GLU A 570 38.27 6.20 9.58
N ILE A 571 38.84 7.23 10.19
CA ILE A 571 40.30 7.48 10.23
C ILE A 571 41.03 6.29 10.88
N LYS A 572 40.49 5.78 11.99
CA LYS A 572 41.08 4.63 12.70
C LYS A 572 41.04 3.37 11.82
N LEU A 573 39.91 3.10 11.16
CA LEU A 573 39.73 1.97 10.26
C LEU A 573 40.71 2.00 9.08
N ARG A 574 40.89 3.16 8.45
CA ARG A 574 41.89 3.33 7.37
C ARG A 574 43.32 3.09 7.84
N THR A 575 43.65 3.57 9.04
CA THR A 575 44.97 3.35 9.64
C THR A 575 45.22 1.86 9.89
N MET A 576 44.21 1.15 10.37
CA MET A 576 44.29 -0.31 10.59
C MET A 576 44.40 -1.11 9.28
N ASP A 577 43.73 -0.70 8.20
CA ASP A 577 43.86 -1.35 6.88
C ASP A 577 45.28 -1.17 6.32
N LYS A 578 45.85 0.04 6.43
CA LYS A 578 47.23 0.33 5.98
C LYS A 578 48.30 -0.46 6.71
N LEU A 579 48.08 -0.76 7.99
CA LEU A 579 49.03 -1.54 8.82
C LEU A 579 48.87 -3.05 8.64
N GLY A 580 47.76 -3.51 8.05
CA GLY A 580 47.48 -4.93 7.80
C GLY A 580 47.91 -5.44 6.43
N ARG A 581 48.32 -4.53 5.52
CA ARG A 581 48.94 -4.82 4.23
C ARG A 581 50.44 -4.60 4.34
#